data_AF-A0A6F9ZZW4-F1
#
_entry.id   AF-A0A6F9ZZW4-F1
#
_cell.length_a   1.000
_cell.length_b   1.000
_cell.length_c   1.000
_cell.angle_alpha   90.00
_cell.angle_beta   90.00
_cell.angle_gamma   90.00
#
_symmetry.space_group_name_H-M   'P 1'
#
loop_
_entity.id
_entity.type
_entity.pdbx_description
1 polymer ?
#
loop_
_entity_poly.entity_id
_entity_poly.type
_entity_poly.pdbx_seq_one_letter_code
_entity_poly.pdbx_strand_id
1 'polypeptide(L)'
;MKPLFIRVAAMLSPLFAAMLLAMPAHAAPFTVYPPEPNQTFVNKDTTFHADLMDGGAVIDHCNLSVDGVSHGAMTVFTGPGGKSAFLETSISTPGSRIVRVTCYDASESNSGYNETTVTVFDDTTAPGVSAFTLTPTSPVAGTPVTIQTNYDDTDFGSGIDNCSLYVDGAFISLMSLSGGSGSTAGSASRTYTFPSAGSYAVEVKCTDFSGNVGTRTETVSVAAPPDTVNPVVSAIAPSSATVGVAVNIQAAISDNVGVTSCELEVNGVSQGGMTVASGLATKALSFTIVGDNAVKVTCLDAAGNSGTRSALINVASASSTDTTAPTVGPVSPTSVPQGSPTTFMASYADAGSGVDRCVIKLSTYPGSMAELLSTRDASTAAGYVRASHAFATTLPPSSVTMWAECRDAAGNLGVGPSVTVSYYPPSPATTMYANRLVKLACPAGAADVNHPCKAVYYVGGDGKRHAFPNERVYFTWYSNFDAVNELDAATLSSIPLGSNVNYRPGMRMVKFTTVNKVYAVGRYGQLRWVTSEDIARALYGTDWNRKIDDINDAFFTDYTFGADITSASSYNPTVEAATATNIDANLR
;
A
#
# COMPACT_ATOMS: atom_id res chain seq x y z
N MET A 1 50.90 -79.51 -11.72
CA MET A 1 51.16 -80.18 -13.01
C MET A 1 52.27 -79.42 -13.72
N LYS A 2 53.36 -80.12 -14.04
CA LYS A 2 54.41 -79.80 -15.03
C LYS A 2 53.83 -80.03 -16.46
N PRO A 3 54.43 -79.57 -17.58
CA PRO A 3 55.86 -79.70 -17.92
C PRO A 3 56.52 -78.39 -18.43
N LEU A 4 57.82 -78.10 -18.27
CA LEU A 4 59.10 -78.82 -18.44
C LEU A 4 59.54 -78.93 -19.91
N PHE A 5 60.62 -78.23 -20.29
CA PHE A 5 61.77 -78.63 -21.17
C PHE A 5 62.63 -77.37 -21.43
N ILE A 6 63.97 -77.33 -21.54
CA ILE A 6 65.12 -78.04 -20.97
C ILE A 6 66.30 -77.03 -21.00
N ARG A 7 67.25 -77.14 -20.07
CA ARG A 7 68.51 -76.36 -20.01
C ARG A 7 69.54 -76.84 -21.05
N VAL A 8 70.38 -75.94 -21.56
CA VAL A 8 71.81 -76.23 -21.80
C VAL A 8 72.64 -75.00 -21.40
N ALA A 9 73.69 -75.27 -20.63
CA ALA A 9 74.65 -74.33 -20.08
C ALA A 9 75.79 -74.02 -21.05
N ALA A 10 76.42 -72.85 -20.91
CA ALA A 10 77.84 -72.67 -21.22
C ALA A 10 78.39 -71.44 -20.47
N MET A 11 79.06 -71.69 -19.35
CA MET A 11 80.18 -70.85 -18.92
C MET A 11 81.36 -71.15 -19.86
N LEU A 12 81.93 -70.13 -20.52
CA LEU A 12 83.27 -70.19 -21.11
C LEU A 12 83.89 -68.79 -21.19
N SER A 13 84.87 -68.60 -20.30
CA SER A 13 86.11 -67.81 -20.31
C SER A 13 86.29 -66.59 -21.23
N PRO A 14 86.90 -65.48 -20.72
CA PRO A 14 87.38 -64.38 -21.52
C PRO A 14 88.79 -64.71 -22.03
N LEU A 15 88.98 -64.95 -23.33
CA LEU A 15 90.25 -64.79 -24.06
C LEU A 15 90.06 -65.26 -25.51
N PHE A 16 89.61 -64.36 -26.38
CA PHE A 16 89.96 -64.40 -27.80
C PHE A 16 90.03 -62.97 -28.30
N ALA A 17 91.25 -62.42 -28.24
CA ALA A 17 91.60 -61.15 -28.82
C ALA A 17 91.79 -61.31 -30.33
N ALA A 18 91.29 -60.30 -31.06
CA ALA A 18 91.74 -59.80 -32.35
C ALA A 18 91.80 -60.79 -33.53
N MET A 19 91.01 -60.54 -34.58
CA MET A 19 91.51 -59.94 -35.83
C MET A 19 90.41 -59.96 -36.93
N LEU A 20 90.24 -58.80 -37.59
CA LEU A 20 89.76 -58.62 -38.97
C LEU A 20 88.25 -58.60 -39.29
N LEU A 21 87.68 -57.41 -39.13
CA LEU A 21 87.15 -56.61 -40.25
C LEU A 21 87.28 -55.13 -39.89
N ALA A 22 88.52 -54.65 -39.85
CA ALA A 22 88.80 -53.23 -39.97
C ALA A 22 88.60 -52.86 -41.45
N MET A 23 87.36 -52.54 -41.82
CA MET A 23 87.13 -51.70 -42.99
C MET A 23 87.74 -50.33 -42.67
N PRO A 24 88.40 -49.66 -43.62
CA PRO A 24 88.84 -48.30 -43.38
C PRO A 24 87.57 -47.48 -43.15
N ALA A 25 87.36 -46.99 -41.93
CA ALA A 25 86.49 -45.85 -41.71
C ALA A 25 87.08 -44.74 -42.59
N HIS A 26 86.50 -44.54 -43.78
CA HIS A 26 86.78 -43.36 -44.54
C HIS A 26 86.30 -42.23 -43.65
N ALA A 27 87.25 -41.41 -43.18
CA ALA A 27 86.93 -40.22 -42.43
C ALA A 27 85.85 -39.47 -43.22
N ALA A 28 84.68 -39.32 -42.61
CA ALA A 28 83.59 -38.60 -43.25
C ALA A 28 84.12 -37.23 -43.71
N PRO A 29 83.75 -36.76 -44.90
CA PRO A 29 84.19 -35.46 -45.43
C PRO A 29 83.64 -34.26 -44.63
N PHE A 30 82.90 -34.52 -43.54
CA PHE A 30 82.32 -33.54 -42.64
C PHE A 30 82.75 -33.82 -41.19
N THR A 31 82.75 -32.77 -40.37
CA THR A 31 83.10 -32.84 -38.95
C THR A 31 81.86 -32.63 -38.10
N VAL A 32 81.67 -33.51 -37.11
CA VAL A 32 80.69 -33.33 -36.02
C VAL A 32 81.43 -32.73 -34.82
N TYR A 33 80.96 -31.60 -34.31
CA TYR A 33 81.50 -31.00 -33.09
C TYR A 33 80.91 -31.67 -31.83
N PRO A 34 81.59 -31.60 -30.68
CA PRO A 34 81.08 -32.17 -29.44
C PRO A 34 79.66 -31.64 -29.13
N PRO A 35 78.69 -32.52 -28.79
CA PRO A 35 77.36 -32.06 -28.44
C PRO A 35 77.35 -31.25 -27.14
N GLU A 36 76.50 -30.22 -27.08
CA GLU A 36 76.21 -29.42 -25.90
C GLU A 36 74.72 -29.57 -25.52
N PRO A 37 74.32 -29.38 -24.24
CA PRO A 37 75.16 -29.05 -23.09
C PRO A 37 75.88 -30.27 -22.49
N ASN A 38 76.88 -30.01 -21.63
CA ASN A 38 77.63 -31.05 -20.91
C ASN A 38 77.06 -31.37 -19.51
N GLN A 39 75.90 -30.79 -19.17
CA GLN A 39 75.21 -31.00 -17.89
C GLN A 39 73.70 -30.93 -18.10
N THR A 40 72.96 -31.76 -17.36
CA THR A 40 71.49 -31.69 -17.26
C THR A 40 71.00 -32.32 -15.95
N PHE A 41 69.69 -32.39 -15.74
CA PHE A 41 69.03 -33.06 -14.62
C PHE A 41 68.26 -34.29 -15.06
N VAL A 42 68.01 -35.19 -14.12
CA VAL A 42 67.14 -36.36 -14.34
C VAL A 42 65.77 -35.88 -14.88
N ASN A 43 65.29 -36.52 -15.94
CA ASN A 43 64.00 -36.29 -16.60
C ASN A 43 63.76 -34.88 -17.18
N LYS A 44 64.69 -33.94 -17.03
CA LYS A 44 64.58 -32.60 -17.63
C LYS A 44 64.70 -32.69 -19.14
N ASP A 45 63.71 -32.15 -19.84
CA ASP A 45 63.79 -31.98 -21.29
C ASP A 45 64.96 -31.05 -21.62
N THR A 46 65.91 -31.58 -22.38
CA THR A 46 67.17 -30.91 -22.71
C THR A 46 67.35 -30.93 -24.21
N THR A 47 67.49 -29.75 -24.81
CA THR A 47 67.89 -29.65 -26.22
C THR A 47 69.39 -29.92 -26.32
N PHE A 48 69.75 -31.13 -26.76
CA PHE A 48 71.11 -31.44 -27.15
C PHE A 48 71.34 -30.97 -28.57
N HIS A 49 72.41 -30.22 -28.81
CA HIS A 49 72.78 -29.74 -30.13
C HIS A 49 74.24 -30.06 -30.44
N ALA A 50 74.56 -30.24 -31.71
CA ALA A 50 75.92 -30.33 -32.21
C ALA A 50 76.07 -29.52 -33.50
N ASP A 51 77.09 -28.68 -33.56
CA ASP A 51 77.48 -28.00 -34.79
C ASP A 51 78.13 -28.98 -35.77
N LEU A 52 77.92 -28.71 -37.05
CA LEU A 52 78.37 -29.53 -38.17
C LEU A 52 79.14 -28.67 -39.16
N MET A 53 80.33 -29.11 -39.55
CA MET A 53 81.05 -28.55 -40.70
C MET A 53 80.99 -29.53 -41.85
N ASP A 54 80.31 -29.13 -42.93
CA ASP A 54 79.97 -30.03 -44.02
C ASP A 54 81.14 -30.41 -44.93
N GLY A 55 82.20 -29.60 -44.98
CA GLY A 55 83.36 -29.83 -45.85
C GLY A 55 83.00 -30.01 -47.33
N GLY A 56 81.81 -29.55 -47.76
CA GLY A 56 81.24 -29.75 -49.09
C GLY A 56 80.39 -31.03 -49.28
N ALA A 57 80.14 -31.82 -48.24
CA ALA A 57 79.31 -33.03 -48.29
C ALA A 57 77.85 -32.79 -47.85
N VAL A 58 76.93 -33.61 -48.37
CA VAL A 58 75.52 -33.57 -47.95
C VAL A 58 75.33 -34.51 -46.76
N ILE A 59 75.10 -33.93 -45.58
CA ILE A 59 74.68 -34.65 -44.38
C ILE A 59 73.17 -34.94 -44.54
N ASP A 60 72.80 -36.22 -44.47
CA ASP A 60 71.43 -36.70 -44.67
C ASP A 60 70.62 -36.68 -43.38
N HIS A 61 71.11 -37.40 -42.35
CA HIS A 61 70.50 -37.41 -41.03
C HIS A 61 71.55 -37.56 -39.92
N CYS A 62 71.15 -37.17 -38.71
CA CYS A 62 71.93 -37.37 -37.50
C CYS A 62 71.09 -38.09 -36.45
N ASN A 63 71.73 -38.90 -35.61
CA ASN A 63 71.08 -39.61 -34.50
C ASN A 63 71.79 -39.26 -33.19
N LEU A 64 71.00 -39.09 -32.14
CA LEU A 64 71.51 -38.96 -30.77
C LEU A 64 71.48 -40.34 -30.10
N SER A 65 72.53 -40.65 -29.35
CA SER A 65 72.54 -41.81 -28.44
C SER A 65 73.15 -41.46 -27.10
N VAL A 66 72.64 -42.08 -26.04
CA VAL A 66 73.13 -41.95 -24.66
C VAL A 66 73.58 -43.32 -24.19
N ASP A 67 74.84 -43.44 -23.77
CA ASP A 67 75.47 -44.71 -23.38
C ASP A 67 75.29 -45.83 -24.44
N GLY A 68 75.26 -45.45 -25.72
CA GLY A 68 75.07 -46.34 -26.87
C GLY A 68 73.61 -46.72 -27.18
N VAL A 69 72.64 -46.27 -26.39
CA VAL A 69 71.20 -46.44 -26.67
C VAL A 69 70.71 -45.26 -27.50
N SER A 70 70.01 -45.51 -28.60
CA SER A 70 69.47 -44.43 -29.45
C SER A 70 68.31 -43.69 -28.77
N HIS A 71 68.36 -42.36 -28.78
CA HIS A 71 67.29 -41.47 -28.34
C HIS A 71 66.49 -40.88 -29.51
N GLY A 72 66.82 -41.26 -30.75
CA GLY A 72 66.10 -40.88 -31.95
C GLY A 72 66.91 -40.03 -32.93
N ALA A 73 66.27 -39.71 -34.06
CA ALA A 73 66.80 -38.86 -35.09
C ALA A 73 66.77 -37.39 -34.66
N MET A 74 67.85 -36.67 -34.94
CA MET A 74 67.99 -35.25 -34.68
C MET A 74 67.50 -34.43 -35.88
N THR A 75 66.94 -33.26 -35.59
CA THR A 75 66.58 -32.29 -36.64
C THR A 75 67.83 -31.58 -37.11
N VAL A 76 68.13 -31.68 -38.41
CA VAL A 76 69.26 -30.99 -39.03
C VAL A 76 68.80 -29.63 -39.57
N PHE A 77 69.44 -28.56 -39.13
CA PHE A 77 69.18 -27.19 -39.56
C PHE A 77 70.34 -26.63 -40.38
N THR A 78 70.04 -25.84 -41.41
CA THR A 78 71.04 -25.09 -42.18
C THR A 78 70.70 -23.59 -42.09
N GLY A 79 71.58 -22.81 -41.46
CA GLY A 79 71.38 -21.38 -41.25
C GLY A 79 72.61 -20.52 -41.63
N PRO A 80 72.52 -19.19 -41.46
CA PRO A 80 73.61 -18.27 -41.78
C PRO A 80 74.92 -18.53 -41.01
N GLY A 81 74.85 -19.25 -39.88
CA GLY A 81 76.00 -19.62 -39.04
C GLY A 81 76.59 -21.02 -39.30
N GLY A 82 76.05 -21.80 -40.24
CA GLY A 82 76.47 -23.18 -40.51
C GLY A 82 75.34 -24.20 -40.44
N LYS A 83 75.70 -25.49 -40.41
CA LYS A 83 74.77 -26.60 -40.19
C LYS A 83 74.83 -27.04 -38.74
N SER A 84 73.70 -27.38 -38.15
CA SER A 84 73.64 -27.96 -36.81
C SER A 84 72.59 -29.06 -36.74
N ALA A 85 72.73 -29.98 -35.81
CA ALA A 85 71.71 -30.97 -35.49
C ALA A 85 71.26 -30.79 -34.04
N PHE A 86 69.96 -30.85 -33.77
CA PHE A 86 69.44 -30.79 -32.41
C PHE A 86 68.32 -31.80 -32.16
N LEU A 87 68.22 -32.26 -30.91
CA LEU A 87 67.13 -33.09 -30.42
C LEU A 87 66.84 -32.72 -28.97
N GLU A 88 65.57 -32.47 -28.67
CA GLU A 88 65.09 -32.35 -27.29
C GLU A 88 64.74 -33.74 -26.76
N THR A 89 65.41 -34.14 -25.68
CA THR A 89 65.15 -35.40 -24.98
C THR A 89 65.53 -35.23 -23.51
N SER A 90 65.00 -36.12 -22.67
CA SER A 90 65.41 -36.24 -21.28
C SER A 90 66.25 -37.51 -21.04
N ILE A 91 66.96 -37.53 -19.92
CA ILE A 91 67.73 -38.69 -19.44
C ILE A 91 67.22 -39.06 -18.05
N SER A 92 66.76 -40.29 -17.87
CA SER A 92 66.06 -40.70 -16.64
C SER A 92 66.96 -41.28 -15.54
N THR A 93 68.27 -41.30 -15.76
CA THR A 93 69.23 -41.93 -14.83
C THR A 93 70.38 -40.98 -14.50
N PRO A 94 70.67 -40.72 -13.21
CA PRO A 94 71.70 -39.77 -12.81
C PRO A 94 73.12 -40.31 -13.09
N GLY A 95 74.10 -39.42 -12.94
CA GLY A 95 75.53 -39.71 -13.09
C GLY A 95 76.12 -39.28 -14.43
N SER A 96 77.35 -39.73 -14.67
CA SER A 96 78.09 -39.44 -15.91
C SER A 96 77.57 -40.30 -17.05
N ARG A 97 77.13 -39.66 -18.14
CA ARG A 97 76.56 -40.30 -19.34
C ARG A 97 77.33 -39.89 -20.58
N ILE A 98 77.54 -40.81 -21.52
CA ILE A 98 78.19 -40.50 -22.79
C ILE A 98 77.10 -40.17 -23.81
N VAL A 99 77.03 -38.90 -24.21
CA VAL A 99 76.13 -38.46 -25.28
C VAL A 99 76.91 -38.39 -26.58
N ARG A 100 76.49 -39.20 -27.55
CA ARG A 100 77.07 -39.29 -28.89
C ARG A 100 76.10 -38.77 -29.93
N VAL A 101 76.56 -37.84 -30.76
CA VAL A 101 75.90 -37.47 -32.02
C VAL A 101 76.61 -38.18 -33.16
N THR A 102 75.88 -38.95 -33.95
CA THR A 102 76.39 -39.60 -35.15
C THR A 102 75.62 -39.10 -36.36
N CYS A 103 76.32 -38.57 -37.35
CA CYS A 103 75.74 -38.06 -38.59
C CYS A 103 76.20 -38.90 -39.77
N TYR A 104 75.31 -39.07 -40.74
CA TYR A 104 75.51 -39.90 -41.93
C TYR A 104 75.38 -39.03 -43.19
N ASP A 105 76.14 -39.36 -44.23
CA ASP A 105 75.91 -38.78 -45.55
C ASP A 105 74.74 -39.43 -46.28
N ALA A 106 74.35 -38.85 -47.43
CA ALA A 106 73.26 -39.36 -48.28
C ALA A 106 73.51 -40.77 -48.86
N SER A 107 74.73 -41.31 -48.75
CA SER A 107 75.04 -42.69 -49.17
C SER A 107 74.96 -43.70 -48.02
N GLU A 108 74.72 -43.22 -46.79
CA GLU A 108 74.75 -43.95 -45.51
C GLU A 108 76.06 -44.73 -45.25
N SER A 109 77.05 -44.60 -46.13
CA SER A 109 78.28 -45.38 -46.12
C SER A 109 79.42 -44.65 -45.40
N ASN A 110 79.29 -43.34 -45.18
CA ASN A 110 80.21 -42.55 -44.36
C ASN A 110 79.47 -41.95 -43.16
N SER A 111 80.07 -42.09 -41.97
CA SER A 111 79.55 -41.53 -40.72
C SER A 111 80.63 -40.74 -39.99
N GLY A 112 80.27 -39.57 -39.47
CA GLY A 112 81.08 -38.80 -38.52
C GLY A 112 80.40 -38.80 -37.15
N TYR A 113 81.16 -38.80 -36.06
CA TYR A 113 80.59 -38.71 -34.72
C TYR A 113 81.47 -37.87 -33.78
N ASN A 114 80.83 -37.35 -32.74
CA ASN A 114 81.52 -36.78 -31.58
C ASN A 114 80.76 -37.13 -30.30
N GLU A 115 81.46 -37.10 -29.17
CA GLU A 115 80.93 -37.47 -27.88
C GLU A 115 81.24 -36.40 -26.84
N THR A 116 80.26 -36.13 -25.99
CA THR A 116 80.44 -35.32 -24.79
C THR A 116 80.01 -36.14 -23.59
N THR A 117 80.82 -36.12 -22.53
CA THR A 117 80.38 -36.62 -21.22
C THR A 117 79.43 -35.60 -20.61
N VAL A 118 78.19 -36.01 -20.42
CA VAL A 118 77.13 -35.20 -19.80
C VAL A 118 76.94 -35.64 -18.36
N THR A 119 77.09 -34.72 -17.42
CA THR A 119 76.75 -34.98 -16.01
C THR A 119 75.26 -34.79 -15.82
N VAL A 120 74.54 -35.87 -15.49
CA VAL A 120 73.12 -35.85 -15.14
C VAL A 120 72.99 -35.74 -13.62
N PHE A 121 72.57 -34.58 -13.13
CA PHE A 121 72.34 -34.34 -11.71
C PHE A 121 71.00 -34.92 -11.26
N ASP A 122 70.99 -35.45 -10.04
CA ASP A 122 69.77 -35.84 -9.35
C ASP A 122 69.38 -34.68 -8.44
N ASP A 123 68.28 -34.03 -8.76
CA ASP A 123 67.71 -32.98 -7.92
C ASP A 123 66.74 -33.64 -6.92
N THR A 124 67.03 -33.46 -5.64
CA THR A 124 66.25 -34.03 -4.53
C THR A 124 65.49 -32.96 -3.74
N THR A 125 65.56 -31.70 -4.19
CA THR A 125 64.99 -30.54 -3.53
C THR A 125 63.62 -30.27 -4.10
N ALA A 126 62.60 -30.20 -3.23
CA ALA A 126 61.26 -29.84 -3.66
C ALA A 126 61.18 -28.33 -3.90
N PRO A 127 60.47 -27.89 -4.96
CA PRO A 127 60.34 -26.47 -5.23
C PRO A 127 59.62 -25.74 -4.08
N GLY A 128 60.06 -24.52 -3.78
CA GLY A 128 59.40 -23.62 -2.85
C GLY A 128 58.08 -23.11 -3.44
N VAL A 129 56.99 -23.19 -2.68
CA VAL A 129 55.69 -22.61 -3.05
C VAL A 129 55.29 -21.54 -2.03
N SER A 130 55.17 -20.31 -2.49
CA SER A 130 54.85 -19.15 -1.65
C SER A 130 53.39 -19.13 -1.21
N ALA A 131 53.06 -18.26 -0.26
CA ALA A 131 51.67 -17.90 0.03
C ALA A 131 50.97 -17.41 -1.26
N PHE A 132 49.75 -17.89 -1.51
CA PHE A 132 49.02 -17.46 -2.69
C PHE A 132 48.26 -16.15 -2.43
N THR A 133 48.04 -15.39 -3.50
CA THR A 133 47.16 -14.24 -3.51
C THR A 133 45.86 -14.59 -4.22
N LEU A 134 44.78 -13.95 -3.77
CA LEU A 134 43.44 -14.08 -4.35
C LEU A 134 43.09 -12.77 -5.03
N THR A 135 42.60 -12.85 -6.26
CA THR A 135 42.06 -11.71 -7.00
C THR A 135 40.65 -12.05 -7.48
N PRO A 136 39.59 -11.49 -6.86
CA PRO A 136 39.59 -10.55 -5.73
C PRO A 136 40.03 -11.17 -4.39
N THR A 137 40.49 -10.34 -3.44
CA THR A 137 41.00 -10.78 -2.12
C THR A 137 39.92 -11.34 -1.19
N SER A 138 38.67 -10.94 -1.39
CA SER A 138 37.49 -11.44 -0.68
C SER A 138 36.55 -12.13 -1.68
N PRO A 139 36.77 -13.43 -1.98
CA PRO A 139 35.95 -14.14 -2.95
C PRO A 139 34.50 -14.29 -2.46
N VAL A 140 33.57 -14.20 -3.42
CA VAL A 140 32.13 -14.40 -3.20
C VAL A 140 31.69 -15.63 -3.98
N ALA A 141 30.90 -16.50 -3.35
CA ALA A 141 30.42 -17.71 -3.98
C ALA A 141 29.72 -17.41 -5.31
N GLY A 142 29.98 -18.25 -6.32
CA GLY A 142 29.45 -18.08 -7.69
C GLY A 142 30.18 -17.04 -8.54
N THR A 143 31.21 -16.35 -8.01
CA THR A 143 32.05 -15.44 -8.80
C THR A 143 33.46 -16.01 -9.05
N PRO A 144 34.07 -15.77 -10.23
CA PRO A 144 35.44 -16.21 -10.49
C PRO A 144 36.47 -15.50 -9.61
N VAL A 145 37.40 -16.25 -9.04
CA VAL A 145 38.57 -15.76 -8.31
C VAL A 145 39.84 -16.38 -8.89
N THR A 146 40.84 -15.55 -9.14
CA THR A 146 42.17 -16.01 -9.56
C THR A 146 43.03 -16.27 -8.33
N ILE A 147 43.54 -17.51 -8.24
CA ILE A 147 44.51 -17.95 -7.24
C ILE A 147 45.87 -17.91 -7.91
N GLN A 148 46.81 -17.15 -7.36
CA GLN A 148 48.17 -17.03 -7.89
C GLN A 148 49.19 -17.24 -6.78
N THR A 149 50.19 -18.08 -7.02
CA THR A 149 51.36 -18.24 -6.13
C THR A 149 52.65 -18.07 -6.91
N ASN A 150 53.74 -17.78 -6.21
CA ASN A 150 55.09 -17.82 -6.76
C ASN A 150 55.73 -19.16 -6.41
N TYR A 151 56.43 -19.73 -7.38
CA TYR A 151 57.28 -20.91 -7.19
C TYR A 151 58.75 -20.53 -7.37
N ASP A 152 59.63 -21.25 -6.68
CA ASP A 152 61.08 -21.05 -6.70
C ASP A 152 61.78 -22.41 -6.58
N ASP A 153 62.66 -22.68 -7.52
CA ASP A 153 63.45 -23.91 -7.69
C ASP A 153 64.90 -23.54 -8.06
N THR A 154 65.38 -22.41 -7.52
CA THR A 154 66.68 -21.83 -7.88
C THR A 154 67.87 -22.41 -7.10
N ASP A 155 67.63 -23.29 -6.13
CA ASP A 155 68.62 -23.94 -5.28
C ASP A 155 69.28 -25.17 -5.92
N PHE A 156 69.66 -25.05 -7.19
CA PHE A 156 70.12 -26.15 -8.05
C PHE A 156 68.99 -27.12 -8.47
N GLY A 157 67.78 -26.58 -8.64
CA GLY A 157 66.61 -27.34 -9.07
C GLY A 157 66.57 -27.66 -10.57
N SER A 158 65.85 -28.72 -10.90
CA SER A 158 65.63 -29.22 -12.25
C SER A 158 64.68 -28.34 -13.08
N GLY A 159 63.99 -27.40 -12.45
CA GLY A 159 62.96 -26.54 -13.00
C GLY A 159 61.56 -27.15 -12.83
N ILE A 160 60.53 -26.31 -12.83
CA ILE A 160 59.14 -26.77 -12.66
C ILE A 160 58.63 -27.49 -13.90
N ASP A 161 58.15 -28.72 -13.74
CA ASP A 161 57.37 -29.42 -14.76
C ASP A 161 55.94 -28.86 -14.82
N ASN A 162 55.22 -28.92 -13.68
CA ASN A 162 53.84 -28.45 -13.59
C ASN A 162 53.47 -27.96 -12.18
N CYS A 163 52.42 -27.14 -12.09
CA CYS A 163 51.73 -26.86 -10.82
C CYS A 163 50.25 -27.23 -10.93
N SER A 164 49.68 -27.78 -9.87
CA SER A 164 48.30 -28.26 -9.77
C SER A 164 47.56 -27.63 -8.60
N LEU A 165 46.29 -27.31 -8.82
CA LEU A 165 45.38 -26.73 -7.83
C LEU A 165 44.44 -27.79 -7.28
N TYR A 166 44.29 -27.82 -5.96
CA TYR A 166 43.35 -28.65 -5.22
C TYR A 166 42.47 -27.79 -4.31
N VAL A 167 41.22 -28.22 -4.13
CA VAL A 167 40.27 -27.61 -3.19
C VAL A 167 39.64 -28.73 -2.37
N ASP A 168 39.75 -28.66 -1.05
CA ASP A 168 39.34 -29.69 -0.09
C ASP A 168 39.86 -31.10 -0.45
N GLY A 169 41.10 -31.15 -0.95
CA GLY A 169 41.77 -32.37 -1.38
C GLY A 169 41.37 -32.90 -2.77
N ALA A 170 40.40 -32.28 -3.46
CA ALA A 170 40.03 -32.63 -4.82
C ALA A 170 40.89 -31.90 -5.85
N PHE A 171 41.46 -32.63 -6.82
CA PHE A 171 42.18 -32.04 -7.94
C PHE A 171 41.22 -31.23 -8.81
N ILE A 172 41.54 -29.96 -9.04
CA ILE A 172 40.75 -29.06 -9.87
C ILE A 172 41.33 -28.99 -11.28
N SER A 173 42.59 -28.60 -11.41
CA SER A 173 43.27 -28.41 -12.70
C SER A 173 44.76 -28.16 -12.52
N LEU A 174 45.52 -28.31 -13.60
CA LEU A 174 46.82 -27.66 -13.76
C LEU A 174 46.65 -26.13 -13.78
N MET A 175 47.65 -25.44 -13.23
CA MET A 175 47.80 -23.99 -13.20
C MET A 175 48.64 -23.52 -14.39
N SER A 176 48.45 -22.27 -14.80
CA SER A 176 49.25 -21.63 -15.85
C SER A 176 50.55 -21.10 -15.25
N LEU A 177 51.69 -21.53 -15.77
CA LEU A 177 53.02 -21.08 -15.35
C LEU A 177 53.45 -19.85 -16.17
N SER A 178 53.84 -18.76 -15.51
CA SER A 178 54.30 -17.55 -16.19
C SER A 178 55.63 -17.71 -16.91
N GLY A 179 56.50 -18.59 -16.40
CA GLY A 179 57.80 -18.92 -17.01
C GLY A 179 57.74 -20.11 -17.98
N GLY A 180 56.57 -20.73 -18.15
CA GLY A 180 56.45 -22.02 -18.84
C GLY A 180 57.05 -23.19 -18.04
N SER A 181 56.89 -24.39 -18.59
CA SER A 181 57.55 -25.60 -18.07
C SER A 181 59.07 -25.46 -18.25
N GLY A 182 59.84 -25.89 -17.25
CA GLY A 182 61.31 -25.83 -17.20
C GLY A 182 61.86 -24.57 -16.53
N SER A 183 61.00 -23.61 -16.20
CA SER A 183 61.41 -22.41 -15.47
C SER A 183 61.74 -22.73 -14.00
N THR A 184 62.84 -22.15 -13.51
CA THR A 184 63.29 -22.31 -12.12
C THR A 184 62.66 -21.31 -11.16
N ALA A 185 61.98 -20.28 -11.66
CA ALA A 185 61.22 -19.34 -10.85
C ALA A 185 60.10 -18.70 -11.68
N GLY A 186 59.02 -18.31 -11.02
CA GLY A 186 57.89 -17.69 -11.69
C GLY A 186 56.63 -17.70 -10.83
N SER A 187 55.48 -17.58 -11.51
CA SER A 187 54.18 -17.63 -10.86
C SER A 187 53.28 -18.66 -11.52
N ALA A 188 52.52 -19.38 -10.69
CA ALA A 188 51.47 -20.29 -11.12
C ALA A 188 50.12 -19.63 -10.82
N SER A 189 49.22 -19.56 -11.81
CA SER A 189 47.90 -18.95 -11.63
C SER A 189 46.77 -19.81 -12.19
N ARG A 190 45.60 -19.76 -11.53
CA ARG A 190 44.37 -20.41 -12.01
C ARG A 190 43.13 -19.67 -11.52
N THR A 191 42.17 -19.48 -12.41
CA THR A 191 40.83 -19.00 -12.04
C THR A 191 39.94 -20.16 -11.62
N TYR A 192 39.25 -20.01 -10.49
CA TYR A 192 38.31 -20.97 -9.92
C TYR A 192 37.04 -20.26 -9.43
N THR A 193 35.91 -20.97 -9.36
CA THR A 193 34.64 -20.42 -8.84
C THR A 193 34.14 -21.33 -7.72
N PHE A 194 34.11 -20.82 -6.50
CA PHE A 194 33.58 -21.55 -5.36
C PHE A 194 32.05 -21.62 -5.45
N PRO A 195 31.44 -22.81 -5.32
CA PRO A 195 29.99 -22.97 -5.53
C PRO A 195 29.14 -22.42 -4.37
N SER A 196 29.68 -22.39 -3.15
CA SER A 196 28.96 -21.97 -1.95
C SER A 196 29.84 -21.13 -1.02
N ALA A 197 29.21 -20.33 -0.16
CA ALA A 197 29.90 -19.64 0.92
C ALA A 197 30.47 -20.65 1.92
N GLY A 198 31.59 -20.31 2.55
CA GLY A 198 32.23 -21.19 3.52
C GLY A 198 33.75 -21.09 3.52
N SER A 199 34.36 -21.99 4.27
CA SER A 199 35.81 -22.09 4.41
C SER A 199 36.32 -23.30 3.63
N TYR A 200 37.26 -23.09 2.72
CA TYR A 200 37.84 -24.14 1.86
C TYR A 200 39.33 -24.28 2.13
N ALA A 201 39.84 -25.50 2.17
CA ALA A 201 41.27 -25.78 2.17
C ALA A 201 41.79 -25.78 0.73
N VAL A 202 42.53 -24.74 0.35
CA VAL A 202 43.08 -24.59 -1.00
C VAL A 202 44.56 -24.97 -0.98
N GLU A 203 44.94 -25.90 -1.84
CA GLU A 203 46.29 -26.45 -1.91
C GLU A 203 46.85 -26.29 -3.33
N VAL A 204 48.09 -25.79 -3.43
CA VAL A 204 48.86 -25.74 -4.67
C VAL A 204 50.06 -26.67 -4.53
N LYS A 205 50.21 -27.59 -5.48
CA LYS A 205 51.38 -28.49 -5.59
C LYS A 205 52.16 -28.17 -6.85
N CYS A 206 53.44 -27.87 -6.72
CA CYS A 206 54.35 -27.72 -7.86
C CYS A 206 55.32 -28.89 -7.87
N THR A 207 55.48 -29.51 -9.03
CA THR A 207 56.35 -30.66 -9.26
C THR A 207 57.46 -30.24 -10.22
N ASP A 208 58.71 -30.51 -9.85
CA ASP A 208 59.86 -30.29 -10.73
C ASP A 208 60.04 -31.47 -11.72
N PHE A 209 61.00 -31.36 -12.64
CA PHE A 209 61.29 -32.42 -13.60
C PHE A 209 61.86 -33.69 -12.96
N SER A 210 62.57 -33.58 -11.84
CA SER A 210 63.09 -34.75 -11.10
C SER A 210 62.01 -35.47 -10.28
N GLY A 211 60.81 -34.89 -10.19
CA GLY A 211 59.63 -35.43 -9.54
C GLY A 211 59.44 -35.01 -8.09
N ASN A 212 60.22 -34.06 -7.56
CA ASN A 212 60.01 -33.57 -6.20
C ASN A 212 58.80 -32.63 -6.16
N VAL A 213 58.07 -32.64 -5.04
CA VAL A 213 56.78 -31.94 -4.93
C VAL A 213 56.81 -30.92 -3.81
N GLY A 214 56.77 -29.65 -4.18
CA GLY A 214 56.53 -28.52 -3.30
C GLY A 214 55.04 -28.32 -3.08
N THR A 215 54.60 -28.03 -1.85
CA THR A 215 53.18 -27.85 -1.52
C THR A 215 52.95 -26.63 -0.65
N ARG A 216 51.88 -25.87 -0.94
CA ARG A 216 51.34 -24.83 -0.06
C ARG A 216 49.84 -25.02 0.12
N THR A 217 49.38 -25.03 1.36
CA THR A 217 47.95 -25.10 1.71
C THR A 217 47.57 -23.91 2.56
N GLU A 218 46.49 -23.21 2.19
CA GLU A 218 45.89 -22.16 3.02
C GLU A 218 44.37 -22.25 3.04
N THR A 219 43.78 -21.68 4.07
CA THR A 219 42.33 -21.63 4.23
C THR A 219 41.77 -20.39 3.54
N VAL A 220 40.86 -20.58 2.59
CA VAL A 220 40.16 -19.50 1.87
C VAL A 220 38.74 -19.37 2.41
N SER A 221 38.41 -18.20 2.93
CA SER A 221 37.04 -17.85 3.34
C SER A 221 36.29 -17.21 2.17
N VAL A 222 35.14 -17.77 1.83
CA VAL A 222 34.28 -17.35 0.72
C VAL A 222 32.99 -16.80 1.29
N ALA A 223 32.69 -15.54 0.97
CA ALA A 223 31.47 -14.87 1.41
C ALA A 223 30.25 -15.37 0.62
N ALA A 224 29.07 -15.27 1.24
CA ALA A 224 27.80 -15.45 0.54
C ALA A 224 27.59 -14.31 -0.47
N PRO A 225 26.85 -14.56 -1.56
CA PRO A 225 26.40 -13.49 -2.44
C PRO A 225 25.66 -12.42 -1.64
N PRO A 226 25.83 -11.13 -1.97
CA PRO A 226 25.03 -10.08 -1.34
C PRO A 226 23.55 -10.32 -1.63
N ASP A 227 22.71 -10.20 -0.61
CA ASP A 227 21.27 -10.25 -0.80
C ASP A 227 20.78 -8.94 -1.43
N THR A 228 19.98 -9.07 -2.48
CA THR A 228 19.49 -7.94 -3.31
C THR A 228 17.97 -7.93 -3.45
N VAL A 229 17.30 -8.87 -2.81
CA VAL A 229 15.84 -8.97 -2.85
C VAL A 229 15.28 -8.04 -1.80
N ASN A 230 14.36 -7.16 -2.18
CA ASN A 230 13.70 -6.27 -1.22
C ASN A 230 12.71 -7.05 -0.36
N PRO A 231 12.54 -6.68 0.93
CA PRO A 231 11.47 -7.22 1.74
C PRO A 231 10.10 -6.80 1.18
N VAL A 232 9.09 -7.66 1.34
CA VAL A 232 7.72 -7.42 0.87
C VAL A 232 6.84 -7.04 2.06
N VAL A 233 6.10 -5.93 1.93
CA VAL A 233 4.97 -5.59 2.81
C VAL A 233 3.69 -5.87 2.04
N SER A 234 2.93 -6.90 2.41
CA SER A 234 1.79 -7.40 1.61
C SER A 234 0.44 -6.81 2.01
N ALA A 235 0.25 -6.52 3.29
CA ALA A 235 -0.98 -5.96 3.85
C ALA A 235 -0.67 -4.99 4.99
N ILE A 236 -1.55 -4.01 5.20
CA ILE A 236 -1.56 -3.12 6.37
C ILE A 236 -2.99 -3.16 6.92
N ALA A 237 -3.13 -3.39 8.21
CA ALA A 237 -4.40 -3.51 8.93
C ALA A 237 -4.34 -2.75 10.26
N PRO A 238 -5.49 -2.34 10.83
CA PRO A 238 -6.83 -2.43 10.24
C PRO A 238 -7.09 -1.35 9.18
N SER A 239 -8.19 -1.46 8.43
CA SER A 239 -8.64 -0.44 7.47
C SER A 239 -9.48 0.68 8.10
N SER A 240 -9.82 0.55 9.38
CA SER A 240 -10.63 1.53 10.13
C SER A 240 -10.17 1.66 11.58
N ALA A 241 -10.34 2.84 12.16
CA ALA A 241 -10.06 3.14 13.58
C ALA A 241 -11.02 4.22 14.12
N THR A 242 -10.92 4.51 15.41
CA THR A 242 -11.68 5.59 16.07
C THR A 242 -10.72 6.63 16.63
N VAL A 243 -11.01 7.92 16.42
CA VAL A 243 -10.15 9.01 16.90
C VAL A 243 -9.95 8.93 18.43
N GLY A 244 -8.72 9.12 18.89
CA GLY A 244 -8.34 9.04 20.31
C GLY A 244 -8.22 7.64 20.89
N VAL A 245 -8.69 6.59 20.21
CA VAL A 245 -8.58 5.19 20.66
C VAL A 245 -7.32 4.56 20.08
N ALA A 246 -6.50 3.96 20.94
CA ALA A 246 -5.30 3.26 20.50
C ALA A 246 -5.67 1.99 19.71
N VAL A 247 -5.06 1.83 18.54
CA VAL A 247 -5.21 0.65 17.69
C VAL A 247 -3.85 0.09 17.31
N ASN A 248 -3.73 -1.23 17.21
CA ASN A 248 -2.51 -1.88 16.75
C ASN A 248 -2.48 -1.91 15.23
N ILE A 249 -1.65 -1.06 14.64
CA ILE A 249 -1.31 -1.14 13.22
C ILE A 249 -0.42 -2.36 13.00
N GLN A 250 -0.81 -3.21 12.06
CA GLN A 250 -0.11 -4.44 11.71
C GLN A 250 0.20 -4.44 10.23
N ALA A 251 1.43 -4.81 9.88
CA ALA A 251 1.85 -5.02 8.52
C ALA A 251 2.34 -6.46 8.33
N ALA A 252 1.79 -7.17 7.34
CA ALA A 252 2.23 -8.52 6.99
C ALA A 252 3.47 -8.43 6.11
N ILE A 253 4.57 -9.05 6.53
CA ILE A 253 5.91 -8.86 5.96
C ILE A 253 6.59 -10.20 5.68
N SER A 254 7.40 -10.25 4.63
CA SER A 254 8.17 -11.43 4.25
C SER A 254 9.42 -11.06 3.47
N ASP A 255 10.47 -11.87 3.59
CA ASP A 255 11.73 -11.71 2.87
C ASP A 255 12.49 -13.07 2.81
N ASN A 256 13.43 -13.26 1.89
CA ASN A 256 14.25 -14.48 1.75
C ASN A 256 15.34 -14.63 2.82
N VAL A 257 15.89 -13.54 3.34
CA VAL A 257 16.92 -13.54 4.41
C VAL A 257 16.37 -12.95 5.72
N GLY A 258 15.21 -12.31 5.66
CA GLY A 258 14.41 -11.90 6.81
C GLY A 258 14.40 -10.39 7.02
N VAL A 259 13.31 -9.91 7.60
CA VAL A 259 13.08 -8.47 7.84
C VAL A 259 13.66 -8.07 9.20
N THR A 260 14.51 -7.05 9.20
CA THR A 260 15.22 -6.57 10.41
C THR A 260 14.48 -5.45 11.11
N SER A 261 13.86 -4.53 10.37
CA SER A 261 13.15 -3.39 10.95
C SER A 261 12.02 -2.90 10.05
N CYS A 262 11.03 -2.25 10.65
CA CYS A 262 9.97 -1.55 9.93
C CYS A 262 9.67 -0.22 10.62
N GLU A 263 9.43 0.81 9.84
CA GLU A 263 9.10 2.17 10.26
C GLU A 263 7.66 2.50 9.81
N LEU A 264 6.88 3.13 10.71
CA LEU A 264 5.51 3.54 10.44
C LEU A 264 5.47 5.06 10.20
N GLU A 265 4.86 5.50 9.10
CA GLU A 265 4.55 6.90 8.81
C GLU A 265 3.03 7.09 8.69
N VAL A 266 2.51 8.18 9.26
CA VAL A 266 1.11 8.58 9.13
C VAL A 266 1.04 10.01 8.61
N ASN A 267 0.33 10.21 7.49
CA ASN A 267 0.21 11.47 6.75
C ASN A 267 1.59 12.12 6.46
N GLY A 268 2.59 11.29 6.17
CA GLY A 268 3.97 11.73 5.90
C GLY A 268 4.82 12.00 7.15
N VAL A 269 4.30 11.77 8.36
CA VAL A 269 5.02 11.96 9.62
C VAL A 269 5.41 10.61 10.22
N SER A 270 6.72 10.40 10.44
CA SER A 270 7.24 9.22 11.14
C SER A 270 6.65 9.10 12.55
N GLN A 271 6.16 7.90 12.85
CA GLN A 271 5.67 7.50 14.16
C GLN A 271 6.70 6.68 14.93
N GLY A 272 7.85 6.34 14.31
CA GLY A 272 8.93 5.50 14.86
C GLY A 272 8.81 4.03 14.44
N GLY A 273 9.78 3.23 14.89
CA GLY A 273 9.87 1.81 14.57
C GLY A 273 8.69 0.96 15.06
N MET A 274 8.38 -0.09 14.30
CA MET A 274 7.42 -1.14 14.62
C MET A 274 8.13 -2.37 15.22
N THR A 275 7.44 -3.12 16.06
CA THR A 275 7.94 -4.39 16.60
C THR A 275 7.77 -5.49 15.55
N VAL A 276 8.87 -6.06 15.09
CA VAL A 276 8.92 -7.12 14.07
C VAL A 276 9.01 -8.50 14.75
N ALA A 277 8.03 -9.38 14.47
CA ALA A 277 8.03 -10.76 14.93
C ALA A 277 7.18 -11.65 14.02
N SER A 278 7.68 -12.85 13.70
CA SER A 278 6.93 -13.91 13.00
C SER A 278 6.18 -13.46 11.73
N GLY A 279 6.82 -12.68 10.85
CA GLY A 279 6.20 -12.19 9.61
C GLY A 279 5.21 -11.04 9.79
N LEU A 280 5.20 -10.40 10.95
CA LEU A 280 4.37 -9.24 11.27
C LEU A 280 5.21 -8.10 11.85
N ALA A 281 4.97 -6.88 11.38
CA ALA A 281 5.42 -5.65 12.03
C ALA A 281 4.23 -4.97 12.70
N THR A 282 4.33 -4.66 13.99
CA THR A 282 3.19 -4.13 14.76
C THR A 282 3.54 -2.86 15.55
N LYS A 283 2.59 -1.93 15.65
CA LYS A 283 2.72 -0.71 16.46
C LYS A 283 1.37 -0.18 16.92
N ALA A 284 1.25 0.12 18.21
CA ALA A 284 0.08 0.79 18.76
C ALA A 284 0.12 2.30 18.45
N LEU A 285 -0.99 2.86 17.96
CA LEU A 285 -1.13 4.28 17.64
C LEU A 285 -2.57 4.76 17.92
N SER A 286 -2.72 5.99 18.42
CA SER A 286 -4.00 6.69 18.47
C SER A 286 -4.02 7.79 17.40
N PHE A 287 -5.03 7.77 16.53
CA PHE A 287 -5.21 8.82 15.52
C PHE A 287 -5.83 10.07 16.14
N THR A 288 -5.41 11.25 15.67
CA THR A 288 -5.92 12.57 16.12
C THR A 288 -6.78 13.26 15.07
N ILE A 289 -6.78 12.78 13.83
CA ILE A 289 -7.49 13.37 12.69
C ILE A 289 -8.56 12.37 12.24
N VAL A 290 -9.81 12.83 12.14
CA VAL A 290 -10.93 12.06 11.58
C VAL A 290 -10.86 12.05 10.04
N GLY A 291 -11.41 11.01 9.43
CA GLY A 291 -11.36 10.76 7.99
C GLY A 291 -10.21 9.84 7.58
N ASP A 292 -9.85 9.86 6.29
CA ASP A 292 -8.84 8.97 5.74
C ASP A 292 -7.43 9.43 6.13
N ASN A 293 -6.73 8.58 6.88
CA ASN A 293 -5.33 8.79 7.24
C ASN A 293 -4.44 7.91 6.36
N ALA A 294 -3.50 8.53 5.65
CA ALA A 294 -2.52 7.82 4.83
C ALA A 294 -1.46 7.19 5.70
N VAL A 295 -1.35 5.86 5.66
CA VAL A 295 -0.36 5.09 6.41
C VAL A 295 0.63 4.48 5.44
N LYS A 296 1.92 4.64 5.72
CA LYS A 296 3.00 4.01 4.97
C LYS A 296 3.88 3.21 5.92
N VAL A 297 4.19 1.98 5.54
CA VAL A 297 5.14 1.13 6.26
C VAL A 297 6.34 0.89 5.34
N THR A 298 7.53 1.17 5.86
CA THR A 298 8.82 0.95 5.19
C THR A 298 9.60 -0.06 5.99
N CYS A 299 9.99 -1.17 5.39
CA CYS A 299 10.75 -2.23 6.04
C CYS A 299 12.13 -2.41 5.39
N LEU A 300 13.10 -2.78 6.22
CA LEU A 300 14.47 -3.09 5.84
C LEU A 300 14.79 -4.53 6.22
N ASP A 301 15.45 -5.26 5.32
CA ASP A 301 16.00 -6.59 5.60
C ASP A 301 17.38 -6.51 6.30
N ALA A 302 18.03 -7.66 6.52
CA ALA A 302 19.37 -7.73 7.11
C ALA A 302 20.49 -7.20 6.20
N ALA A 303 20.27 -7.15 4.88
CA ALA A 303 21.21 -6.62 3.89
C ALA A 303 21.04 -5.11 3.63
N GLY A 304 19.99 -4.49 4.18
CA GLY A 304 19.66 -3.08 4.02
C GLY A 304 18.75 -2.79 2.81
N ASN A 305 18.20 -3.80 2.14
CA ASN A 305 17.24 -3.60 1.06
C ASN A 305 15.90 -3.10 1.62
N SER A 306 15.17 -2.31 0.83
CA SER A 306 14.01 -1.55 1.33
C SER A 306 12.72 -1.88 0.56
N GLY A 307 11.67 -2.20 1.32
CA GLY A 307 10.33 -2.48 0.82
C GLY A 307 9.29 -1.57 1.45
N THR A 308 8.29 -1.13 0.68
CA THR A 308 7.26 -0.22 1.19
C THR A 308 5.86 -0.61 0.76
N ARG A 309 4.87 -0.26 1.58
CA ARG A 309 3.45 -0.27 1.21
C ARG A 309 2.72 0.90 1.86
N SER A 310 1.74 1.43 1.15
CA SER A 310 0.80 2.43 1.67
C SER A 310 -0.62 1.90 1.71
N ALA A 311 -1.41 2.39 2.66
CA ALA A 311 -2.83 2.12 2.80
C ALA A 311 -3.54 3.35 3.39
N LEU A 312 -4.86 3.39 3.27
CA LEU A 312 -5.70 4.35 3.98
C LEU A 312 -6.34 3.66 5.17
N ILE A 313 -6.34 4.33 6.33
CA ILE A 313 -7.11 3.94 7.49
C ILE A 313 -8.20 4.98 7.69
N ASN A 314 -9.46 4.56 7.58
CA ASN A 314 -10.61 5.44 7.79
C ASN A 314 -10.86 5.61 9.29
N VAL A 315 -10.66 6.84 9.80
CA VAL A 315 -10.80 7.15 11.23
C VAL A 315 -12.15 7.80 11.48
N ALA A 316 -13.03 7.10 12.17
CA ALA A 316 -14.33 7.64 12.58
C ALA A 316 -14.20 8.54 13.81
N SER A 317 -15.11 9.51 13.96
CA SER A 317 -15.28 10.25 15.20
C SER A 317 -15.58 9.30 16.36
N ALA A 318 -15.05 9.60 17.54
CA ALA A 318 -15.45 8.92 18.75
C ALA A 318 -16.94 9.23 18.99
N SER A 319 -17.72 8.21 19.37
CA SER A 319 -19.07 8.46 19.89
C SER A 319 -18.96 9.46 21.05
N SER A 320 -19.86 10.45 21.07
CA SER A 320 -19.91 11.40 22.19
C SER A 320 -20.13 10.64 23.49
N THR A 321 -19.37 11.01 24.53
CA THR A 321 -19.55 10.48 25.90
C THR A 321 -20.71 11.16 26.61
N ASP A 322 -21.60 11.82 25.88
CA ASP A 322 -22.78 12.43 26.47
C ASP A 322 -23.68 11.30 26.96
N THR A 323 -23.80 11.22 28.28
CA THR A 323 -24.65 10.26 29.00
C THR A 323 -25.92 10.92 29.53
N THR A 324 -26.12 12.22 29.25
CA THR A 324 -27.24 12.99 29.78
C THR A 324 -28.40 12.88 28.83
N ALA A 325 -29.52 12.30 29.27
CA ALA A 325 -30.73 12.27 28.46
C ALA A 325 -31.35 13.68 28.32
N PRO A 326 -32.01 13.97 27.18
CA PRO A 326 -32.77 15.20 27.00
C PRO A 326 -33.85 15.40 28.08
N THR A 327 -34.06 16.64 28.50
CA THR A 327 -35.22 17.02 29.33
C THR A 327 -36.42 17.28 28.43
N VAL A 328 -37.55 16.62 28.69
CA VAL A 328 -38.78 16.72 27.90
C VAL A 328 -39.95 17.23 28.77
N GLY A 329 -40.64 18.27 28.31
CA GLY A 329 -41.77 18.88 29.00
C GLY A 329 -43.10 18.13 28.82
N PRO A 330 -44.14 18.50 29.60
CA PRO A 330 -45.48 17.91 29.48
C PRO A 330 -46.14 18.21 28.13
N VAL A 331 -47.00 17.30 27.68
CA VAL A 331 -47.86 17.51 26.51
C VAL A 331 -48.97 18.50 26.85
N SER A 332 -49.21 19.47 25.96
CA SER A 332 -50.28 20.47 26.06
C SER A 332 -50.96 20.66 24.69
N PRO A 333 -52.28 20.95 24.62
CA PRO A 333 -53.24 21.18 25.72
C PRO A 333 -53.78 19.89 26.36
N THR A 334 -54.37 20.00 27.57
CA THR A 334 -54.88 18.86 28.36
C THR A 334 -56.40 18.70 28.36
N SER A 335 -57.13 19.60 27.70
CA SER A 335 -58.58 19.53 27.51
C SER A 335 -58.94 19.96 26.10
N VAL A 336 -59.58 19.08 25.33
CA VAL A 336 -59.82 19.30 23.90
C VAL A 336 -61.21 18.82 23.46
N PRO A 337 -61.85 19.45 22.47
CA PRO A 337 -63.10 18.96 21.90
C PRO A 337 -62.88 17.71 21.03
N GLN A 338 -63.83 16.77 21.05
CA GLN A 338 -63.87 15.66 20.09
C GLN A 338 -64.22 16.14 18.66
N GLY A 339 -63.75 15.41 17.66
CA GLY A 339 -64.04 15.66 16.23
C GLY A 339 -63.15 16.71 15.57
N SER A 340 -62.48 17.54 16.37
CA SER A 340 -61.63 18.64 15.90
C SER A 340 -60.14 18.26 15.94
N PRO A 341 -59.37 18.46 14.85
CA PRO A 341 -57.92 18.36 14.91
C PRO A 341 -57.35 19.35 15.92
N THR A 342 -56.68 18.84 16.94
CA THR A 342 -55.97 19.68 17.93
C THR A 342 -54.47 19.46 17.81
N THR A 343 -53.71 20.55 17.77
CA THR A 343 -52.25 20.51 17.77
C THR A 343 -51.73 20.41 19.19
N PHE A 344 -51.12 19.27 19.50
CA PHE A 344 -50.39 19.01 20.73
C PHE A 344 -48.93 19.42 20.60
N MET A 345 -48.35 19.91 21.69
CA MET A 345 -46.95 20.32 21.77
C MET A 345 -46.30 19.81 23.05
N ALA A 346 -45.01 19.48 22.97
CA ALA A 346 -44.14 19.25 24.13
C ALA A 346 -42.78 19.91 23.88
N SER A 347 -42.22 20.57 24.89
CA SER A 347 -40.87 21.14 24.81
C SER A 347 -39.81 20.07 25.00
N TYR A 348 -38.63 20.31 24.45
CA TYR A 348 -37.43 19.54 24.74
C TYR A 348 -36.22 20.45 24.86
N ALA A 349 -35.27 20.07 25.70
CA ALA A 349 -33.98 20.72 25.83
C ALA A 349 -32.91 19.68 26.17
N ASP A 350 -31.75 19.81 25.57
CA ASP A 350 -30.57 19.03 25.86
C ASP A 350 -29.34 19.95 25.95
N ALA A 351 -28.54 19.76 26.99
CA ALA A 351 -27.33 20.54 27.22
C ALA A 351 -26.06 19.87 26.69
N GLY A 352 -26.18 18.64 26.18
CA GLY A 352 -25.09 17.82 25.67
C GLY A 352 -25.01 17.81 24.14
N SER A 353 -25.19 16.62 23.56
CA SER A 353 -24.99 16.31 22.14
C SER A 353 -26.09 16.88 21.22
N GLY A 354 -27.13 17.48 21.80
CA GLY A 354 -28.27 18.00 21.06
C GLY A 354 -29.29 16.91 20.74
N VAL A 355 -30.55 17.32 20.57
CA VAL A 355 -31.65 16.38 20.33
C VAL A 355 -31.67 15.99 18.85
N ASP A 356 -31.67 14.68 18.54
CA ASP A 356 -31.70 14.10 17.19
C ASP A 356 -33.15 13.83 16.72
N ARG A 357 -33.99 13.27 17.59
CA ARG A 357 -35.37 12.92 17.24
C ARG A 357 -36.33 13.01 18.41
N CYS A 358 -37.51 13.58 18.18
CA CYS A 358 -38.62 13.59 19.14
C CYS A 358 -39.92 13.02 18.56
N VAL A 359 -40.73 12.45 19.45
CA VAL A 359 -42.04 11.88 19.13
C VAL A 359 -43.09 12.24 20.20
N ILE A 360 -44.35 12.40 19.78
CA ILE A 360 -45.51 12.44 20.69
C ILE A 360 -46.27 11.13 20.55
N LYS A 361 -46.58 10.52 21.70
CA LYS A 361 -47.30 9.26 21.83
C LYS A 361 -48.59 9.43 22.61
N LEU A 362 -49.55 8.57 22.29
CA LEU A 362 -50.87 8.50 22.90
C LEU A 362 -51.19 7.04 23.24
N SER A 363 -51.75 6.76 24.42
CA SER A 363 -52.29 5.44 24.74
C SER A 363 -53.52 5.14 23.88
N THR A 364 -53.54 4.01 23.16
CA THR A 364 -54.72 3.60 22.35
C THR A 364 -55.93 3.20 23.22
N TYR A 365 -55.67 2.74 24.44
CA TYR A 365 -56.58 2.46 25.56
C TYR A 365 -55.81 2.56 26.89
N PRO A 366 -56.48 2.81 28.04
CA PRO A 366 -55.83 2.72 29.35
C PRO A 366 -55.15 1.35 29.52
N GLY A 367 -53.81 1.32 29.54
CA GLY A 367 -53.02 0.09 29.70
C GLY A 367 -52.63 -0.66 28.41
N SER A 368 -52.76 -0.06 27.22
CA SER A 368 -52.38 -0.68 25.94
C SER A 368 -51.21 0.04 25.24
N MET A 369 -50.76 -0.52 24.10
CA MET A 369 -49.66 0.01 23.30
C MET A 369 -49.95 1.42 22.76
N ALA A 370 -48.91 2.25 22.72
CA ALA A 370 -49.02 3.63 22.26
C ALA A 370 -49.11 3.74 20.74
N GLU A 371 -49.96 4.65 20.27
CA GLU A 371 -49.96 5.15 18.90
C GLU A 371 -48.99 6.33 18.77
N LEU A 372 -48.23 6.34 17.68
CA LEU A 372 -47.27 7.39 17.36
C LEU A 372 -47.95 8.48 16.54
N LEU A 373 -48.02 9.71 17.09
CA LEU A 373 -48.73 10.82 16.45
C LEU A 373 -47.83 11.69 15.57
N SER A 374 -46.53 11.78 15.89
CA SER A 374 -45.57 12.48 15.03
C SER A 374 -44.13 12.08 15.29
N THR A 375 -43.29 12.33 14.29
CA THR A 375 -41.84 12.24 14.37
C THR A 375 -41.26 13.54 13.84
N ARG A 376 -40.35 14.15 14.60
CA ARG A 376 -39.60 15.31 14.16
C ARG A 376 -38.11 15.04 14.34
N ASP A 377 -37.35 15.22 13.27
CA ASP A 377 -35.89 15.32 13.34
C ASP A 377 -35.58 16.68 13.98
N ALA A 378 -34.95 16.62 15.15
CA ALA A 378 -34.46 17.77 15.88
C ALA A 378 -32.96 17.92 15.56
N SER A 379 -32.49 19.15 15.46
CA SER A 379 -31.06 19.44 15.24
C SER A 379 -30.58 20.60 16.12
N THR A 380 -31.36 20.92 17.15
CA THR A 380 -31.14 22.09 18.02
C THR A 380 -31.17 21.67 19.49
N ALA A 381 -30.39 22.36 20.31
CA ALA A 381 -30.29 22.12 21.76
C ALA A 381 -31.63 22.29 22.51
N ALA A 382 -32.59 23.04 21.96
CA ALA A 382 -33.95 23.12 22.52
C ALA A 382 -35.00 23.36 21.43
N GLY A 383 -36.26 23.02 21.72
CA GLY A 383 -37.36 23.20 20.78
C GLY A 383 -38.69 22.62 21.25
N TYR A 384 -39.57 22.36 20.28
CA TYR A 384 -40.89 21.76 20.50
C TYR A 384 -41.18 20.67 19.47
N VAL A 385 -41.66 19.52 19.92
CA VAL A 385 -42.30 18.54 19.02
C VAL A 385 -43.79 18.87 18.94
N ARG A 386 -44.38 18.69 17.76
CA ARG A 386 -45.80 18.99 17.49
C ARG A 386 -46.48 17.80 16.83
N ALA A 387 -47.73 17.55 17.15
CA ALA A 387 -48.57 16.56 16.49
C ALA A 387 -50.01 17.04 16.46
N SER A 388 -50.70 16.91 15.32
CA SER A 388 -52.13 17.22 15.22
C SER A 388 -52.92 15.92 15.25
N HIS A 389 -53.90 15.83 16.15
CA HIS A 389 -54.75 14.64 16.29
C HIS A 389 -56.19 15.05 16.60
N ALA A 390 -57.16 14.31 16.03
CA ALA A 390 -58.59 14.51 16.26
C ALA A 390 -59.17 13.26 16.92
N PHE A 391 -59.76 13.42 18.10
CA PHE A 391 -60.41 12.30 18.80
C PHE A 391 -61.76 11.98 18.16
N ALA A 392 -62.05 10.70 17.94
CA ALA A 392 -63.28 10.26 17.30
C ALA A 392 -64.54 10.69 18.09
N THR A 393 -65.57 11.15 17.37
CA THR A 393 -66.86 11.60 17.93
C THR A 393 -67.74 10.46 18.42
N THR A 394 -67.40 9.22 18.09
CA THR A 394 -68.15 8.01 18.48
C THR A 394 -67.78 7.50 19.88
N LEU A 395 -66.75 8.07 20.50
CA LEU A 395 -66.32 7.69 21.84
C LEU A 395 -67.06 8.56 22.88
N PRO A 396 -67.54 8.00 24.01
CA PRO A 396 -68.01 8.83 25.13
C PRO A 396 -66.88 9.74 25.64
N PRO A 397 -67.18 10.88 26.32
CA PRO A 397 -66.14 11.68 26.93
C PRO A 397 -65.29 10.78 27.82
N SER A 398 -64.03 10.67 27.44
CA SER A 398 -63.03 9.88 28.12
C SER A 398 -61.72 10.63 28.03
N SER A 399 -60.75 10.18 28.82
CA SER A 399 -59.42 10.75 28.79
C SER A 399 -58.45 9.73 28.21
N VAL A 400 -57.33 10.25 27.71
CA VAL A 400 -56.21 9.45 27.25
C VAL A 400 -54.93 9.94 27.89
N THR A 401 -53.94 9.05 28.01
CA THR A 401 -52.61 9.44 28.49
C THR A 401 -51.72 9.74 27.29
N MET A 402 -51.08 10.90 27.30
CA MET A 402 -50.12 11.33 26.29
C MET A 402 -48.78 11.67 26.94
N TRP A 403 -47.69 11.42 26.21
CA TRP A 403 -46.35 11.83 26.60
C TRP A 403 -45.48 12.07 25.36
N ALA A 404 -44.33 12.70 25.55
CA ALA A 404 -43.34 12.88 24.51
C ALA A 404 -42.04 12.14 24.87
N GLU A 405 -41.35 11.63 23.86
CA GLU A 405 -40.03 11.01 24.00
C GLU A 405 -39.07 11.66 23.03
N CYS A 406 -37.85 11.95 23.47
CA CYS A 406 -36.80 12.54 22.66
C CYS A 406 -35.48 11.78 22.83
N ARG A 407 -34.75 11.59 21.75
CA ARG A 407 -33.41 10.98 21.75
C ARG A 407 -32.38 12.01 21.31
N ASP A 408 -31.25 12.06 21.99
CA ASP A 408 -30.11 12.89 21.58
C ASP A 408 -29.23 12.19 20.53
N ALA A 409 -28.24 12.92 20.01
CA ALA A 409 -27.29 12.40 19.02
C ALA A 409 -26.33 11.34 19.60
N ALA A 410 -26.17 11.27 20.93
CA ALA A 410 -25.44 10.22 21.63
C ALA A 410 -26.27 8.93 21.83
N GLY A 411 -27.57 9.00 21.60
CA GLY A 411 -28.51 7.91 21.75
C GLY A 411 -29.23 7.83 23.10
N ASN A 412 -29.08 8.79 24.02
CA ASN A 412 -29.80 8.78 25.30
C ASN A 412 -31.27 9.17 25.10
N LEU A 413 -32.17 8.54 25.86
CA LEU A 413 -33.62 8.72 25.75
C LEU A 413 -34.18 9.55 26.91
N GLY A 414 -34.71 10.73 26.61
CA GLY A 414 -35.51 11.56 27.49
C GLY A 414 -36.99 11.27 27.34
N VAL A 415 -37.72 11.13 28.46
CA VAL A 415 -39.18 10.88 28.47
C VAL A 415 -39.86 11.97 29.28
N GLY A 416 -40.83 12.65 28.67
CA GLY A 416 -41.65 13.67 29.32
C GLY A 416 -42.69 13.05 30.24
N PRO A 417 -43.28 13.83 31.16
CA PRO A 417 -44.31 13.32 32.05
C PRO A 417 -45.55 12.87 31.26
N SER A 418 -46.18 11.79 31.72
CA SER A 418 -47.48 11.34 31.23
C SER A 418 -48.57 12.31 31.68
N VAL A 419 -49.34 12.82 30.73
CA VAL A 419 -50.41 13.78 30.96
C VAL A 419 -51.75 13.18 30.53
N THR A 420 -52.74 13.28 31.41
CA THR A 420 -54.12 12.90 31.09
C THR A 420 -54.77 14.03 30.30
N VAL A 421 -55.02 13.79 29.01
CA VAL A 421 -55.76 14.67 28.13
C VAL A 421 -57.22 14.27 28.15
N SER A 422 -58.08 15.15 28.65
CA SER A 422 -59.53 14.94 28.64
C SER A 422 -60.11 15.42 27.33
N TYR A 423 -60.96 14.62 26.70
CA TYR A 423 -61.73 15.08 25.55
C TYR A 423 -63.23 15.03 25.84
N TYR A 424 -63.91 16.09 25.42
CA TYR A 424 -65.33 16.31 25.68
C TYR A 424 -66.11 16.40 24.36
N PRO A 425 -67.39 15.97 24.34
CA PRO A 425 -68.23 16.13 23.17
C PRO A 425 -68.36 17.63 22.85
N PRO A 426 -68.32 18.03 21.57
CA PRO A 426 -68.51 19.42 21.19
C PRO A 426 -69.89 19.93 21.63
N SER A 427 -70.01 21.23 21.92
CA SER A 427 -71.31 21.85 22.20
C SER A 427 -72.30 21.56 21.04
N PRO A 428 -73.60 21.31 21.31
CA PRO A 428 -74.59 21.14 20.25
C PRO A 428 -74.62 22.31 19.26
N ALA A 429 -74.39 23.54 19.75
CA ALA A 429 -74.29 24.74 18.93
C ALA A 429 -73.07 24.69 17.98
N THR A 430 -71.92 24.23 18.49
CA THR A 430 -70.70 24.06 17.69
C THR A 430 -70.93 23.09 16.52
N THR A 431 -71.63 21.99 16.77
CA THR A 431 -71.92 20.98 15.74
C THR A 431 -72.95 21.48 14.73
N MET A 432 -74.01 22.16 15.20
CA MET A 432 -75.08 22.69 14.34
C MET A 432 -74.59 23.80 13.40
N TYR A 433 -73.64 24.62 13.85
CA TYR A 433 -73.12 25.75 13.09
C TYR A 433 -71.72 25.52 12.50
N ALA A 434 -71.17 24.31 12.59
CA ALA A 434 -69.87 23.97 12.01
C ALA A 434 -69.80 24.37 10.52
N ASN A 435 -68.71 25.04 10.14
CA ASN A 435 -68.43 25.59 8.81
C ASN A 435 -69.45 26.64 8.33
N ARG A 436 -70.19 27.27 9.26
CA ARG A 436 -71.15 28.34 8.95
C ARG A 436 -70.69 29.67 9.51
N LEU A 437 -71.17 30.73 8.87
CA LEU A 437 -71.03 32.09 9.37
C LEU A 437 -72.13 32.37 10.39
N VAL A 438 -71.77 32.98 11.50
CA VAL A 438 -72.69 33.31 12.59
C VAL A 438 -72.44 34.73 13.10
N LYS A 439 -73.48 35.34 13.66
CA LYS A 439 -73.41 36.61 14.39
C LYS A 439 -74.45 36.65 15.50
N LEU A 440 -74.29 37.58 16.43
CA LEU A 440 -75.36 37.88 17.38
C LEU A 440 -76.48 38.65 16.66
N ALA A 441 -77.74 38.28 16.89
CA ALA A 441 -78.90 39.04 16.42
C ALA A 441 -78.84 40.49 16.94
N CYS A 442 -79.03 41.47 16.05
CA CYS A 442 -78.96 42.88 16.45
C CYS A 442 -80.31 43.33 17.04
N PRO A 443 -80.33 44.00 18.21
CA PRO A 443 -81.55 44.62 18.70
C PRO A 443 -82.01 45.74 17.75
N ALA A 444 -83.32 45.97 17.67
CA ALA A 444 -83.88 47.04 16.85
C ALA A 444 -83.27 48.39 17.24
N GLY A 445 -82.70 49.11 16.27
CA GLY A 445 -82.06 50.42 16.50
C GLY A 445 -80.58 50.37 16.93
N ALA A 446 -79.88 49.23 16.82
CA ALA A 446 -78.43 49.15 17.01
C ALA A 446 -77.66 49.94 15.92
N ALA A 447 -77.60 51.26 16.10
CA ALA A 447 -76.96 52.23 15.21
C ALA A 447 -75.45 52.37 15.47
N ASP A 448 -74.96 51.97 16.64
CA ASP A 448 -73.54 51.99 16.96
C ASP A 448 -72.79 50.96 16.10
N VAL A 449 -71.79 51.45 15.36
CA VAL A 449 -70.89 50.65 14.52
C VAL A 449 -70.04 49.67 15.33
N ASN A 450 -69.84 49.93 16.63
CA ASN A 450 -69.05 49.09 17.53
C ASN A 450 -69.88 48.10 18.34
N HIS A 451 -71.20 48.02 18.09
CA HIS A 451 -72.05 47.10 18.84
C HIS A 451 -71.62 45.63 18.57
N PRO A 452 -71.52 44.75 19.59
CA PRO A 452 -71.04 43.37 19.43
C PRO A 452 -71.79 42.54 18.37
N CYS A 453 -73.05 42.89 18.09
CA CYS A 453 -73.86 42.26 17.03
C CYS A 453 -73.39 42.55 15.59
N LYS A 454 -72.45 43.48 15.39
CA LYS A 454 -71.85 43.75 14.08
C LYS A 454 -70.70 42.80 13.77
N ALA A 455 -70.14 42.12 14.77
CA ALA A 455 -69.11 41.13 14.57
C ALA A 455 -69.68 39.88 13.89
N VAL A 456 -69.02 39.47 12.81
CA VAL A 456 -69.29 38.20 12.12
C VAL A 456 -68.20 37.22 12.52
N TYR A 457 -68.61 35.97 12.73
CA TYR A 457 -67.72 34.87 13.06
C TYR A 457 -67.87 33.73 12.05
N TYR A 458 -66.79 33.05 11.74
CA TYR A 458 -66.81 31.73 11.12
C TYR A 458 -66.71 30.68 12.22
N VAL A 459 -67.63 29.71 12.26
CA VAL A 459 -67.48 28.56 13.17
C VAL A 459 -66.66 27.50 12.45
N GLY A 460 -65.43 27.30 12.88
CA GLY A 460 -64.50 26.36 12.28
C GLY A 460 -64.84 24.91 12.57
N GLY A 461 -64.29 24.02 11.76
CA GLY A 461 -64.25 22.58 12.04
C GLY A 461 -63.44 22.24 13.30
N ASP A 462 -62.67 23.20 13.83
CA ASP A 462 -62.00 23.11 15.14
C ASP A 462 -62.98 23.29 16.32
N GLY A 463 -64.22 23.68 16.03
CA GLY A 463 -65.30 23.88 16.98
C GLY A 463 -65.31 25.25 17.65
N LYS A 464 -64.50 26.20 17.17
CA LYS A 464 -64.41 27.56 17.69
C LYS A 464 -65.03 28.56 16.71
N ARG A 465 -65.38 29.74 17.22
CA ARG A 465 -65.82 30.88 16.41
C ARG A 465 -64.64 31.83 16.20
N HIS A 466 -64.30 32.06 14.94
CA HIS A 466 -63.20 32.89 14.47
C HIS A 466 -63.74 34.23 13.99
N ALA A 467 -63.34 35.32 14.65
CA ALA A 467 -63.85 36.64 14.30
C ALA A 467 -63.22 37.13 12.99
N PHE A 468 -64.01 37.80 12.15
CA PHE A 468 -63.47 38.61 11.07
C PHE A 468 -63.04 39.97 11.63
N PRO A 469 -61.75 40.35 11.55
CA PRO A 469 -61.28 41.63 12.08
C PRO A 469 -61.98 42.86 11.47
N ASN A 470 -62.36 42.77 10.20
CA ASN A 470 -63.11 43.78 9.47
C ASN A 470 -63.78 43.19 8.22
N GLU A 471 -64.61 43.99 7.55
CA GLU A 471 -65.32 43.58 6.34
C GLU A 471 -64.39 43.26 5.15
N ARG A 472 -63.22 43.89 5.05
CA ARG A 472 -62.30 43.64 3.92
C ARG A 472 -61.74 42.23 3.97
N VAL A 473 -61.42 41.73 5.17
CA VAL A 473 -61.06 40.32 5.37
C VAL A 473 -62.21 39.41 4.96
N TYR A 474 -63.44 39.72 5.41
CA TYR A 474 -64.63 38.94 5.07
C TYR A 474 -64.83 38.82 3.55
N PHE A 475 -64.74 39.93 2.82
CA PHE A 475 -64.92 39.96 1.37
C PHE A 475 -63.80 39.31 0.57
N THR A 476 -62.71 38.87 1.22
CA THR A 476 -61.73 38.00 0.57
C THR A 476 -62.16 36.52 0.56
N TRP A 477 -63.12 36.15 1.41
CA TRP A 477 -63.63 34.78 1.54
C TRP A 477 -65.06 34.62 1.00
N TYR A 478 -65.90 35.64 1.12
CA TYR A 478 -67.32 35.60 0.75
C TYR A 478 -67.72 36.82 -0.08
N SER A 479 -68.75 36.69 -0.91
CA SER A 479 -69.20 37.78 -1.79
C SER A 479 -70.23 38.71 -1.15
N ASN A 480 -71.00 38.23 -0.18
CA ASN A 480 -72.07 38.95 0.51
C ASN A 480 -72.36 38.29 1.87
N PHE A 481 -73.26 38.87 2.66
CA PHE A 481 -73.61 38.39 4.00
C PHE A 481 -74.78 37.40 4.05
N ASP A 482 -75.28 36.90 2.92
CA ASP A 482 -76.51 36.10 2.85
C ASP A 482 -76.37 34.75 3.60
N ALA A 483 -75.14 34.25 3.73
CA ALA A 483 -74.83 33.00 4.42
C ALA A 483 -74.69 33.15 5.95
N VAL A 484 -74.79 34.37 6.50
CA VAL A 484 -74.62 34.63 7.94
C VAL A 484 -75.89 34.27 8.71
N ASN A 485 -75.74 33.41 9.72
CA ASN A 485 -76.83 32.96 10.58
C ASN A 485 -76.87 33.82 11.86
N GLU A 486 -78.05 34.28 12.26
CA GLU A 486 -78.21 35.04 13.51
C GLU A 486 -78.49 34.10 14.68
N LEU A 487 -77.72 34.27 15.76
CA LEU A 487 -77.82 33.48 16.99
C LEU A 487 -78.20 34.37 18.17
N ASP A 488 -78.82 33.77 19.18
CA ASP A 488 -78.94 34.39 20.50
C ASP A 488 -77.59 34.39 21.26
N ALA A 489 -77.53 35.20 22.32
CA ALA A 489 -76.31 35.37 23.10
C ALA A 489 -75.84 34.09 23.82
N ALA A 490 -76.77 33.24 24.25
CA ALA A 490 -76.45 31.99 24.95
C ALA A 490 -75.81 30.97 23.99
N THR A 491 -76.40 30.80 22.82
CA THR A 491 -75.92 29.94 21.75
C THR A 491 -74.56 30.40 21.25
N LEU A 492 -74.42 31.70 20.93
CA LEU A 492 -73.16 32.24 20.45
C LEU A 492 -72.06 32.07 21.49
N SER A 493 -72.31 32.43 22.76
CA SER A 493 -71.32 32.33 23.86
C SER A 493 -70.89 30.90 24.17
N SER A 494 -71.72 29.89 23.89
CA SER A 494 -71.38 28.47 24.06
C SER A 494 -70.32 27.95 23.06
N ILE A 495 -70.07 28.68 21.97
CA ILE A 495 -69.04 28.33 20.98
C ILE A 495 -67.74 29.08 21.35
N PRO A 496 -66.64 28.41 21.75
CA PRO A 496 -65.42 29.09 22.21
C PRO A 496 -64.81 30.02 21.16
N LEU A 497 -64.10 31.07 21.59
CA LEU A 497 -63.37 31.95 20.66
C LEU A 497 -62.10 31.26 20.13
N GLY A 498 -61.88 31.36 18.82
CA GLY A 498 -60.66 30.94 18.14
C GLY A 498 -59.81 32.12 17.67
N SER A 499 -58.74 31.82 16.94
CA SER A 499 -57.92 32.83 16.27
C SER A 499 -58.76 33.65 15.29
N ASN A 500 -58.39 34.91 15.03
CA ASN A 500 -59.10 35.71 14.02
C ASN A 500 -58.91 35.12 12.61
N VAL A 501 -59.89 35.32 11.74
CA VAL A 501 -59.75 34.99 10.32
C VAL A 501 -58.78 35.98 9.68
N ASN A 502 -57.77 35.48 8.95
CA ASN A 502 -56.84 36.30 8.18
C ASN A 502 -57.37 36.55 6.75
N TYR A 503 -56.74 37.50 6.03
CA TYR A 503 -56.95 37.66 4.59
C TYR A 503 -56.77 36.33 3.86
N ARG A 504 -57.66 36.03 2.91
CA ARG A 504 -57.56 34.82 2.08
C ARG A 504 -56.26 34.85 1.27
N PRO A 505 -55.42 33.80 1.34
CA PRO A 505 -54.18 33.74 0.59
C PRO A 505 -54.36 34.00 -0.91
N GLY A 506 -53.44 34.77 -1.49
CA GLY A 506 -53.42 35.10 -2.91
C GLY A 506 -54.48 36.09 -3.42
N MET A 507 -55.41 36.56 -2.57
CA MET A 507 -56.50 37.46 -3.00
C MET A 507 -56.11 38.95 -2.97
N ARG A 508 -55.41 39.36 -1.92
CA ARG A 508 -55.00 40.74 -1.66
C ARG A 508 -53.56 40.76 -1.17
N MET A 509 -52.89 41.87 -1.41
CA MET A 509 -51.69 42.25 -0.65
C MET A 509 -52.12 43.10 0.53
N VAL A 510 -51.28 43.12 1.56
CA VAL A 510 -51.59 43.83 2.80
C VAL A 510 -50.39 44.62 3.28
N LYS A 511 -50.65 45.68 4.04
CA LYS A 511 -49.62 46.44 4.75
C LYS A 511 -50.13 46.85 6.12
N PHE A 512 -49.22 47.05 7.06
CA PHE A 512 -49.56 47.66 8.34
C PHE A 512 -49.42 49.17 8.25
N THR A 513 -50.27 49.90 8.98
CA THR A 513 -50.31 51.37 8.92
C THR A 513 -49.00 52.04 9.34
N THR A 514 -48.22 51.41 10.22
CA THR A 514 -46.92 51.95 10.68
C THR A 514 -45.71 51.38 9.93
N VAL A 515 -45.90 50.43 9.00
CA VAL A 515 -44.80 49.72 8.33
C VAL A 515 -44.81 49.99 6.83
N ASN A 516 -43.68 50.49 6.29
CA ASN A 516 -43.54 50.75 4.86
C ASN A 516 -43.14 49.51 4.04
N LYS A 517 -43.87 48.40 4.23
CA LYS A 517 -43.70 47.16 3.48
C LYS A 517 -45.06 46.61 3.05
N VAL A 518 -45.14 46.13 1.81
CA VAL A 518 -46.32 45.46 1.24
C VAL A 518 -46.06 43.97 1.21
N TYR A 519 -46.96 43.19 1.79
CA TYR A 519 -46.83 41.76 1.96
C TYR A 519 -47.85 41.02 1.09
N ALA A 520 -47.41 39.95 0.45
CA ALA A 520 -48.31 38.94 -0.09
C ALA A 520 -48.75 38.00 1.04
N VAL A 521 -50.02 37.60 1.04
CA VAL A 521 -50.58 36.71 2.05
C VAL A 521 -50.47 35.26 1.56
N GLY A 522 -49.65 34.46 2.23
CA GLY A 522 -49.55 33.02 2.04
C GLY A 522 -50.38 32.23 3.04
N ARG A 523 -50.40 30.91 2.85
CA ARG A 523 -51.13 29.97 3.72
C ARG A 523 -50.81 30.14 5.20
N TYR A 524 -51.81 29.89 6.05
CA TYR A 524 -51.75 30.01 7.51
C TYR A 524 -51.47 31.43 8.02
N GLY A 525 -51.80 32.46 7.22
CA GLY A 525 -51.55 33.85 7.57
C GLY A 525 -50.06 34.21 7.54
N GLN A 526 -49.26 33.56 6.68
CA GLN A 526 -47.86 33.91 6.51
C GLN A 526 -47.72 35.11 5.57
N LEU A 527 -47.22 36.24 6.09
CA LEU A 527 -46.87 37.42 5.32
C LEU A 527 -45.45 37.31 4.78
N ARG A 528 -45.31 37.56 3.48
CA ARG A 528 -44.02 37.56 2.79
C ARG A 528 -43.83 38.89 2.07
N TRP A 529 -42.74 39.59 2.38
CA TRP A 529 -42.51 40.94 1.85
C TRP A 529 -42.27 40.87 0.34
N VAL A 530 -43.02 41.66 -0.43
CA VAL A 530 -42.81 41.83 -1.87
C VAL A 530 -41.78 42.94 -2.07
N THR A 531 -40.57 42.58 -2.49
CA THR A 531 -39.41 43.49 -2.39
C THR A 531 -39.35 44.55 -3.50
N SER A 532 -40.18 44.47 -4.55
CA SER A 532 -40.24 45.49 -5.61
C SER A 532 -41.60 45.58 -6.29
N GLU A 533 -41.86 46.72 -6.94
CA GLU A 533 -43.08 46.94 -7.73
C GLU A 533 -43.20 46.01 -8.94
N ASP A 534 -42.08 45.66 -9.57
CA ASP A 534 -42.07 44.74 -10.72
C ASP A 534 -42.55 43.34 -10.32
N ILE A 535 -42.15 42.88 -9.13
CA ILE A 535 -42.65 41.61 -8.57
C ILE A 535 -44.13 41.73 -8.25
N ALA A 536 -44.58 42.83 -7.62
CA ALA A 536 -45.99 43.05 -7.31
C ALA A 536 -46.87 43.04 -8.59
N ARG A 537 -46.38 43.68 -9.67
CA ARG A 537 -47.03 43.71 -10.98
C ARG A 537 -47.07 42.34 -11.65
N ALA A 538 -45.98 41.58 -11.57
CA ALA A 538 -45.90 40.23 -12.11
C ALA A 538 -46.87 39.26 -11.40
N LEU A 539 -47.05 39.41 -10.09
CA LEU A 539 -47.92 38.54 -9.28
C LEU A 539 -49.40 38.93 -9.37
N TYR A 540 -49.72 40.22 -9.24
CA TYR A 540 -51.10 40.70 -9.07
C TYR A 540 -51.66 41.50 -10.27
N GLY A 541 -50.86 41.68 -11.31
CA GLY A 541 -51.22 42.40 -12.53
C GLY A 541 -50.91 43.90 -12.48
N THR A 542 -51.29 44.63 -13.54
CA THR A 542 -51.01 46.06 -13.69
C THR A 542 -51.66 46.93 -12.61
N ASP A 543 -52.78 46.50 -12.06
CA ASP A 543 -53.55 47.19 -11.01
C ASP A 543 -53.20 46.72 -9.59
N TRP A 544 -52.00 46.16 -9.38
CA TRP A 544 -51.55 45.62 -8.09
C TRP A 544 -51.71 46.63 -6.94
N ASN A 545 -51.48 47.91 -7.21
CA ASN A 545 -51.59 49.00 -6.23
C ASN A 545 -53.01 49.25 -5.74
N ARG A 546 -54.03 48.79 -6.47
CA ARG A 546 -55.45 48.80 -6.03
C ARG A 546 -55.85 47.54 -5.27
N LYS A 547 -54.92 46.59 -5.11
CA LYS A 547 -55.11 45.31 -4.42
C LYS A 547 -54.37 45.25 -3.08
N ILE A 548 -54.03 46.41 -2.52
CA ILE A 548 -53.37 46.53 -1.23
C ILE A 548 -54.38 47.03 -0.21
N ASP A 549 -54.53 46.29 0.88
CA ASP A 549 -55.36 46.70 2.01
C ASP A 549 -54.50 47.01 3.24
N ASP A 550 -54.87 48.06 3.98
CA ASP A 550 -54.27 48.39 5.25
C ASP A 550 -54.83 47.48 6.37
N ILE A 551 -53.95 46.98 7.22
CA ILE A 551 -54.25 46.25 8.43
C ILE A 551 -53.85 47.12 9.63
N ASN A 552 -54.74 47.21 10.61
CA ASN A 552 -54.43 47.86 11.88
C ASN A 552 -53.29 47.10 12.61
N ASP A 553 -52.31 47.83 13.14
CA ASP A 553 -51.16 47.26 13.85
C ASP A 553 -51.55 46.34 15.04
N ALA A 554 -52.75 46.50 15.61
CA ALA A 554 -53.29 45.61 16.66
C ALA A 554 -53.46 44.14 16.21
N PHE A 555 -53.59 43.89 14.91
CA PHE A 555 -53.71 42.53 14.35
C PHE A 555 -52.35 41.98 13.87
N PHE A 556 -51.23 42.62 14.21
CA PHE A 556 -49.90 42.16 13.79
C PHE A 556 -49.59 40.73 14.27
N THR A 557 -50.01 40.38 15.49
CA THR A 557 -49.80 39.06 16.08
C THR A 557 -50.66 37.96 15.47
N ASP A 558 -51.67 38.31 14.67
CA ASP A 558 -52.51 37.34 13.96
C ASP A 558 -51.79 36.73 12.74
N TYR A 559 -50.63 37.28 12.36
CA TYR A 559 -49.84 36.85 11.21
C TYR A 559 -48.48 36.29 11.61
N THR A 560 -47.88 35.50 10.71
CA THR A 560 -46.47 35.09 10.80
C THR A 560 -45.67 35.68 9.65
N PHE A 561 -44.35 35.73 9.76
CA PHE A 561 -43.48 36.27 8.71
C PHE A 561 -42.68 35.14 8.08
N GLY A 562 -42.79 35.01 6.76
CA GLY A 562 -42.04 34.05 5.95
C GLY A 562 -40.86 34.69 5.23
N ALA A 563 -40.18 33.90 4.40
CA ALA A 563 -39.10 34.39 3.54
C ALA A 563 -39.62 35.46 2.56
N ASP A 564 -38.81 36.49 2.34
CA ASP A 564 -39.12 37.56 1.39
C ASP A 564 -39.33 37.02 -0.04
N ILE A 565 -40.13 37.72 -0.84
CA ILE A 565 -40.37 37.43 -2.25
C ILE A 565 -39.45 38.32 -3.07
N THR A 566 -38.28 37.79 -3.39
CA THR A 566 -37.26 38.46 -4.23
C THR A 566 -37.38 38.10 -5.71
N SER A 567 -38.27 37.16 -6.06
CA SER A 567 -38.58 36.74 -7.44
C SER A 567 -40.04 36.29 -7.57
N ALA A 568 -40.69 36.63 -8.69
CA ALA A 568 -42.08 36.26 -8.96
C ALA A 568 -42.32 34.73 -9.07
N SER A 569 -41.27 33.93 -9.26
CA SER A 569 -41.38 32.46 -9.25
C SER A 569 -41.51 31.87 -7.84
N SER A 570 -41.11 32.62 -6.80
CA SER A 570 -41.05 32.14 -5.42
C SER A 570 -42.38 32.19 -4.67
N TYR A 571 -43.41 32.75 -5.30
CA TYR A 571 -44.76 32.87 -4.77
C TYR A 571 -45.75 32.86 -5.93
N ASN A 572 -46.85 32.13 -5.80
CA ASN A 572 -47.89 32.07 -6.83
C ASN A 572 -49.27 32.33 -6.18
N PRO A 573 -49.88 33.51 -6.41
CA PRO A 573 -51.15 33.88 -5.78
C PRO A 573 -52.28 32.90 -6.14
N THR A 574 -52.30 32.37 -7.36
CA THR A 574 -53.32 31.42 -7.81
C THR A 574 -53.19 30.09 -7.07
N VAL A 575 -51.95 29.61 -6.85
CA VAL A 575 -51.70 28.37 -6.09
C VAL A 575 -52.08 28.56 -4.62
N GLU A 576 -51.65 29.66 -4.01
CA GLU A 576 -52.01 30.00 -2.63
C GLU A 576 -53.54 30.05 -2.45
N ALA A 577 -54.22 30.75 -3.35
CA ALA A 577 -55.69 30.81 -3.38
C ALA A 577 -56.33 29.43 -3.62
N ALA A 578 -55.75 28.58 -4.47
CA ALA A 578 -56.27 27.24 -4.73
C ALA A 578 -56.09 26.30 -3.52
N THR A 579 -55.05 26.50 -2.70
CA THR A 579 -54.83 25.71 -1.48
C THR A 579 -55.64 26.18 -0.28
N ALA A 580 -56.06 27.44 -0.26
CA ALA A 580 -56.95 28.01 0.74
C ALA A 580 -58.43 27.87 0.33
N THR A 581 -58.89 26.63 0.18
CA THR A 581 -60.25 26.31 -0.32
C THR A 581 -61.36 26.79 0.60
N ASN A 582 -61.12 26.81 1.91
CA ASN A 582 -62.01 27.33 2.95
C ASN A 582 -61.19 27.89 4.11
N ILE A 583 -61.86 28.46 5.11
CA ILE A 583 -61.19 29.05 6.26
C ILE A 583 -60.45 27.98 7.06
N ASP A 584 -61.02 26.79 7.27
CA ASP A 584 -60.35 25.69 8.01
C ASP A 584 -59.02 25.27 7.39
N ALA A 585 -58.93 25.24 6.06
CA ALA A 585 -57.70 24.91 5.34
C ALA A 585 -56.57 25.94 5.55
N ASN A 586 -56.92 27.12 6.08
CA ASN A 586 -56.04 28.25 6.31
C ASN A 586 -55.93 28.66 7.80
N LEU A 587 -56.72 28.07 8.70
CA LEU A 587 -56.56 28.27 10.14
C LEU A 587 -55.25 27.60 10.62
N ARG A 588 -54.65 28.19 11.65
CA ARG A 588 -53.37 27.78 12.21
C ARG A 588 -53.52 26.82 13.39
#